data_AF-A0A0G1J656-F1
#
_entry.id   AF-A0A0G1J656-F1
#
_cell.length_a   1.000
_cell.length_b   1.000
_cell.length_c   1.000
_cell.angle_alpha   90.00
_cell.angle_beta   90.00
_cell.angle_gamma   90.00
#
_symmetry.space_group_name_H-M   'P 1'
#
loop_
_entity.id
_entity.type
_entity.pdbx_description
1 polymer ?
#
loop_
_entity_poly.entity_id
_entity_poly.type
_entity_poly.pdbx_seq_one_letter_code
_entity_poly.pdbx_strand_id
1 'polypeptide(L)'
;MVVGKRMSKTILTNDNLLKAYFDCRKNKRKTINALKFEMNLENNLHALLQKLQNRTYVPGRSICFVVIKPKPREIFAAEFCDRVIHHLLINQVQKIWENKIFIDDSYACRPNKGNHYGVERLQQYAKSFTYYGAFDIANFFGSIDKNVTYKSFEKVILTINRPDWWRDEILWIAKTIIFHNPANNYYYKGELNSTRIRTLSLSSLIVSHE
;
A
#
# COMPACT_ATOMS: atom_id res chain seq x y z
N MET A 1 -17.06 -36.56 -23.10
CA MET A 1 -17.41 -36.01 -21.77
C MET A 1 -16.29 -35.07 -21.33
N VAL A 2 -16.46 -33.76 -21.51
CA VAL A 2 -15.51 -32.78 -20.98
C VAL A 2 -15.84 -32.62 -19.50
N VAL A 3 -14.98 -33.16 -18.63
CA VAL A 3 -15.08 -32.98 -17.18
C VAL A 3 -14.97 -31.48 -16.92
N GLY A 4 -16.10 -30.85 -16.59
CA GLY A 4 -16.13 -29.44 -16.19
C GLY A 4 -15.23 -29.25 -14.99
N LYS A 5 -14.06 -28.65 -15.22
CA LYS A 5 -13.13 -28.22 -14.17
C LYS A 5 -13.92 -27.25 -13.29
N ARG A 6 -14.34 -27.69 -12.09
CA ARG A 6 -14.92 -26.78 -11.08
C ARG A 6 -13.90 -25.66 -10.90
N MET A 7 -14.23 -24.46 -11.37
CA MET A 7 -13.40 -23.29 -11.14
C MET A 7 -13.30 -23.13 -9.62
N SER A 8 -12.12 -23.36 -9.05
CA SER A 8 -11.85 -23.03 -7.66
C SER A 8 -12.15 -21.55 -7.46
N LYS A 9 -13.02 -21.22 -6.50
CA LYS A 9 -13.33 -19.82 -6.19
C LYS A 9 -12.07 -19.18 -5.61
N THR A 10 -11.60 -18.10 -6.23
CA THR A 10 -10.37 -17.37 -5.88
C THR A 10 -10.52 -15.89 -6.23
N ILE A 11 -9.81 -15.00 -5.52
CA ILE A 11 -9.63 -13.61 -5.95
C ILE A 11 -8.55 -13.46 -7.01
N LEU A 12 -7.69 -14.47 -7.17
CA LEU A 12 -6.54 -14.50 -8.07
C LEU A 12 -7.00 -14.89 -9.48
N THR A 13 -7.72 -13.96 -10.12
CA THR A 13 -8.23 -14.09 -11.49
C THR A 13 -7.64 -13.00 -12.38
N ASN A 14 -7.60 -13.25 -13.69
CA ASN A 14 -7.20 -12.26 -14.68
C ASN A 14 -8.05 -10.98 -14.55
N ASP A 15 -9.37 -11.12 -14.39
CA ASP A 15 -10.28 -9.97 -14.30
C ASP A 15 -9.99 -9.07 -13.11
N ASN A 16 -9.76 -9.66 -11.92
CA ASN A 16 -9.44 -8.90 -10.72
C ASN A 16 -8.08 -8.21 -10.83
N LEU A 17 -7.09 -8.89 -11.42
CA LEU A 17 -5.76 -8.33 -11.61
C LEU A 17 -5.76 -7.22 -12.67
N LEU A 18 -6.51 -7.39 -13.75
CA LEU A 18 -6.71 -6.39 -14.80
C LEU A 18 -7.42 -5.15 -14.25
N LYS A 19 -8.45 -5.34 -13.42
CA LYS A 19 -9.10 -4.24 -12.70
C LYS A 19 -8.11 -3.49 -11.81
N ALA A 20 -7.35 -4.22 -11.00
CA ALA A 20 -6.32 -3.63 -10.14
C ALA A 20 -5.26 -2.84 -10.93
N TYR A 21 -4.89 -3.34 -12.11
CA TYR A 21 -4.03 -2.64 -13.05
C TYR A 21 -4.64 -1.31 -13.51
N PHE A 22 -5.90 -1.30 -13.95
CA PHE A 22 -6.58 -0.07 -14.38
C PHE A 22 -6.71 0.95 -13.24
N ASP A 23 -6.99 0.49 -12.02
CA ASP A 23 -7.07 1.34 -10.84
C ASP A 23 -5.70 1.96 -10.50
N CYS A 24 -4.63 1.16 -10.56
CA CYS A 24 -3.25 1.63 -10.39
C CYS A 24 -2.85 2.68 -11.45
N ARG A 25 -3.31 2.48 -12.69
CA ARG A 25 -2.96 3.32 -13.84
C ARG A 25 -3.59 4.71 -13.81
N LYS A 26 -4.78 4.85 -13.21
CA LYS A 26 -5.66 6.03 -13.35
C LYS A 26 -4.96 7.38 -13.22
N ASN A 27 -3.99 7.51 -12.30
CA ASN A 27 -3.24 8.75 -12.06
C ASN A 27 -1.73 8.65 -12.40
N LYS A 28 -1.27 7.54 -12.98
CA LYS A 28 0.17 7.23 -13.17
C LYS A 28 0.54 6.77 -14.59
N ARG A 29 -0.39 6.82 -15.55
CA ARG A 29 -0.21 6.37 -16.95
C ARG A 29 1.05 6.90 -17.63
N LYS A 30 1.43 8.16 -17.38
CA LYS A 30 2.59 8.81 -18.04
C LYS A 30 3.94 8.50 -17.39
N THR A 31 3.99 7.65 -16.36
CA THR A 31 5.26 7.32 -15.70
C THR A 31 6.03 6.27 -16.51
N ILE A 32 7.36 6.39 -16.58
CA ILE A 32 8.23 5.44 -17.30
C ILE A 32 7.99 4.00 -16.84
N ASN A 33 7.75 3.77 -15.54
CA ASN A 33 7.48 2.45 -15.00
C ASN A 33 6.15 1.88 -15.49
N ALA A 34 5.11 2.71 -15.60
CA ALA A 34 3.82 2.30 -16.16
C ALA A 34 3.97 1.97 -17.65
N LEU A 35 4.67 2.81 -18.42
CA LEU A 35 4.91 2.59 -19.84
C LEU A 35 5.68 1.29 -20.11
N LYS A 36 6.76 1.04 -19.35
CA LYS A 36 7.53 -0.21 -19.44
C LYS A 36 6.68 -1.45 -19.13
N PHE A 37 5.80 -1.34 -18.14
CA PHE A 37 4.86 -2.43 -17.82
C PHE A 37 3.81 -2.63 -18.93
N GLU A 38 3.31 -1.53 -19.50
CA GLU A 38 2.32 -1.53 -20.59
C GLU A 38 2.86 -2.16 -21.89
N MET A 39 4.15 -2.04 -22.18
CA MET A 39 4.76 -2.62 -23.39
C MET A 39 4.56 -4.14 -23.51
N ASN A 40 4.52 -4.85 -22.37
CA ASN A 40 4.30 -6.31 -22.32
C ASN A 40 3.20 -6.64 -21.31
N LEU A 41 2.08 -5.88 -21.34
CA LEU A 41 1.03 -5.93 -20.33
C LEU A 41 0.51 -7.35 -20.06
N GLU A 42 0.12 -8.07 -21.10
CA GLU A 42 -0.47 -9.40 -20.98
C GLU A 42 0.49 -10.41 -20.35
N ASN A 43 1.73 -10.46 -20.85
CA ASN A 43 2.78 -11.33 -20.31
C ASN A 43 3.11 -10.98 -18.86
N ASN A 44 3.17 -9.69 -18.53
CA ASN A 44 3.45 -9.23 -17.18
C ASN A 44 2.31 -9.62 -16.21
N LEU A 45 1.05 -9.41 -16.59
CA LEU A 45 -0.11 -9.81 -15.79
C LEU A 45 -0.21 -11.32 -15.64
N HIS A 46 0.04 -12.07 -16.71
CA HIS A 46 0.03 -13.53 -16.67
C HIS A 46 1.11 -14.08 -15.74
N ALA A 47 2.35 -13.59 -15.86
CA ALA A 47 3.45 -13.99 -14.98
C ALA A 47 3.17 -13.63 -13.52
N LEU A 48 2.57 -12.46 -13.27
CA LEU A 48 2.17 -12.03 -11.94
C LEU A 48 1.09 -12.94 -11.35
N LEU A 49 0.08 -13.28 -12.16
CA LEU A 49 -0.99 -14.18 -11.76
C LEU A 49 -0.45 -15.58 -11.39
N GLN A 50 0.45 -16.13 -12.21
CA GLN A 50 1.09 -17.42 -11.92
C GLN A 50 1.84 -17.39 -10.58
N LYS A 51 2.59 -16.31 -10.30
CA LYS A 51 3.28 -16.15 -9.00
C LYS A 51 2.31 -16.08 -7.82
N LEU A 52 1.18 -15.39 -7.99
CA LEU A 52 0.16 -15.30 -6.95
C LEU A 52 -0.51 -16.65 -6.69
N GLN A 53 -0.94 -17.35 -7.76
CA GLN A 53 -1.60 -18.65 -7.66
C GLN A 53 -0.69 -19.72 -7.04
N ASN A 54 0.61 -19.67 -7.34
CA ASN A 54 1.61 -20.57 -6.78
C ASN A 54 2.16 -20.13 -5.41
N ARG A 55 1.68 -18.99 -4.86
CA ARG A 55 2.19 -18.37 -3.63
C ARG A 55 3.70 -18.10 -3.60
N THR A 56 4.30 -17.86 -4.75
CA THR A 56 5.73 -17.55 -4.92
C THR A 56 6.00 -16.07 -5.16
N TYR A 57 4.96 -15.22 -5.08
CA TYR A 57 5.13 -13.78 -5.18
C TYR A 57 5.97 -13.24 -4.01
N VAL A 58 7.02 -12.50 -4.38
CA VAL A 58 7.84 -11.70 -3.47
C VAL A 58 7.88 -10.29 -4.05
N PRO A 59 7.61 -9.23 -3.24
CA PRO A 59 7.67 -7.86 -3.73
C PRO A 59 9.04 -7.53 -4.32
N GLY A 60 9.03 -6.77 -5.41
CA GLY A 60 10.22 -6.41 -6.17
C GLY A 60 11.11 -5.38 -5.46
N ARG A 61 12.07 -4.86 -6.23
CA ARG A 61 12.94 -3.77 -5.76
C ARG A 61 12.14 -2.48 -5.64
N SER A 62 12.49 -1.65 -4.65
CA SER A 62 11.92 -0.31 -4.51
C SER A 62 12.73 0.74 -5.25
N ILE A 63 12.13 1.88 -5.55
CA ILE A 63 12.82 3.07 -6.03
C ILE A 63 12.89 4.05 -4.85
N CYS A 64 14.09 4.32 -4.36
CA CYS A 64 14.33 5.29 -3.30
C CYS A 64 14.62 6.67 -3.89
N PHE A 65 13.95 7.70 -3.40
CA PHE A 65 14.26 9.09 -3.72
C PHE A 65 13.85 10.00 -2.56
N VAL A 66 14.47 11.18 -2.48
CA VAL A 66 14.22 12.13 -1.41
C VAL A 66 13.34 13.26 -1.91
N VAL A 67 12.32 13.60 -1.13
CA VAL A 67 11.48 14.77 -1.39
C VAL A 67 11.69 15.78 -0.28
N ILE A 68 12.16 16.97 -0.62
CA ILE A 68 12.58 18.00 0.35
C ILE A 68 11.37 18.81 0.87
N LYS A 69 10.36 19.06 0.03
CA LYS A 69 9.18 19.88 0.37
C LYS A 69 7.90 19.04 0.49
N PRO A 70 6.96 19.36 1.40
CA PRO A 70 7.03 20.39 2.45
C PRO A 70 7.96 20.03 3.63
N LYS A 71 8.22 18.75 3.88
CA LYS A 71 9.22 18.25 4.83
C LYS A 71 10.12 17.20 4.15
N PRO A 72 11.44 17.15 4.44
CA PRO A 72 12.34 16.13 3.92
C PRO A 72 11.86 14.74 4.29
N ARG A 73 11.75 13.85 3.30
CA ARG A 73 11.39 12.45 3.51
C ARG A 73 12.02 11.57 2.45
N GLU A 74 12.55 10.45 2.90
CA GLU A 74 12.93 9.34 2.03
C GLU A 74 11.66 8.61 1.61
N ILE A 75 11.50 8.41 0.31
CA ILE A 75 10.35 7.72 -0.26
C ILE A 75 10.85 6.46 -0.94
N PHE A 76 10.38 5.33 -0.45
CA PHE A 76 10.54 4.04 -1.11
C PHE A 76 9.29 3.73 -1.92
N ALA A 77 9.36 3.96 -3.23
CA ALA A 77 8.26 3.71 -4.12
C ALA A 77 8.36 2.31 -4.72
N ALA A 78 7.34 1.48 -4.47
CA ALA A 78 7.24 0.16 -5.07
C ALA A 78 7.24 0.21 -6.60
N GLU A 79 7.72 -0.87 -7.24
CA GLU A 79 7.62 -1.03 -8.69
C GLU A 79 6.15 -1.14 -9.14
N PHE A 80 5.92 -0.95 -10.43
CA PHE A 80 4.54 -0.89 -10.94
C PHE A 80 3.79 -2.22 -10.72
N CYS A 81 4.46 -3.36 -10.87
CA CYS A 81 3.91 -4.69 -10.61
C CYS A 81 3.38 -4.83 -9.18
N ASP A 82 4.18 -4.41 -8.19
CA ASP A 82 3.81 -4.52 -6.78
C ASP A 82 2.62 -3.61 -6.45
N ARG A 83 2.54 -2.44 -7.08
CA ARG A 83 1.38 -1.55 -6.94
C ARG A 83 0.10 -2.18 -7.47
N VAL A 84 0.16 -2.96 -8.55
CA VAL A 84 -1.01 -3.71 -9.03
C VAL A 84 -1.51 -4.67 -7.94
N ILE A 85 -0.60 -5.33 -7.22
CA ILE A 85 -0.97 -6.22 -6.10
C ILE A 85 -1.51 -5.43 -4.90
N HIS A 86 -0.95 -4.26 -4.60
CA HIS A 86 -1.52 -3.38 -3.58
C HIS A 86 -2.96 -2.98 -3.93
N HIS A 87 -3.21 -2.63 -5.19
CA HIS A 87 -4.56 -2.33 -5.69
C HIS A 87 -5.47 -3.56 -5.67
N LEU A 88 -4.95 -4.76 -5.96
CA LEU A 88 -5.71 -6.00 -5.83
C LEU A 88 -6.22 -6.19 -4.39
N LEU A 89 -5.33 -6.04 -3.40
CA LEU A 89 -5.70 -6.13 -1.99
C LEU A 89 -6.73 -5.05 -1.60
N ILE A 90 -6.45 -3.80 -1.92
CA ILE A 90 -7.33 -2.67 -1.59
C ILE A 90 -8.72 -2.84 -2.22
N ASN A 91 -8.80 -3.28 -3.48
CA ASN A 91 -10.07 -3.51 -4.16
C ASN A 91 -10.96 -4.55 -3.45
N GLN A 92 -10.36 -5.52 -2.76
CA GLN A 92 -11.09 -6.53 -2.00
C GLN A 92 -11.55 -6.02 -0.63
N VAL A 93 -10.71 -5.21 0.04
CA VAL A 93 -10.94 -4.82 1.44
C VAL A 93 -11.56 -3.44 1.62
N GLN A 94 -11.46 -2.52 0.66
CA GLN A 94 -11.82 -1.11 0.84
C GLN A 94 -13.27 -0.93 1.32
N LYS A 95 -14.24 -1.61 0.70
CA LYS A 95 -15.66 -1.49 1.07
C LYS A 95 -15.94 -1.96 2.50
N ILE A 96 -15.18 -2.93 3.01
CA ILE A 96 -15.31 -3.40 4.39
C ILE A 96 -14.90 -2.29 5.34
N TRP A 97 -13.74 -1.66 5.08
CA TRP A 97 -13.22 -0.60 5.94
C TRP A 97 -14.10 0.64 5.92
N GLU A 98 -14.55 1.07 4.74
CA GLU A 98 -15.45 2.22 4.60
C GLU A 98 -16.77 2.02 5.35
N ASN A 99 -17.34 0.81 5.31
CA ASN A 99 -18.68 0.57 5.87
C ASN A 99 -18.68 0.20 7.36
N LYS A 100 -17.59 -0.39 7.87
CA LYS A 100 -17.59 -1.01 9.21
C LYS A 100 -16.52 -0.50 10.17
N ILE A 101 -15.43 0.07 9.67
CA ILE A 101 -14.24 0.32 10.48
C ILE A 101 -13.92 1.81 10.58
N PHE A 102 -13.96 2.53 9.47
CA PHE A 102 -13.58 3.94 9.49
C PHE A 102 -14.69 4.80 10.08
N ILE A 103 -14.31 5.61 11.07
CA ILE A 103 -15.14 6.73 11.55
C ILE A 103 -15.24 7.82 10.48
N ASP A 104 -16.23 8.70 10.62
CA ASP A 104 -16.45 9.75 9.63
C ASP A 104 -15.29 10.78 9.60
N ASP A 105 -14.71 11.08 10.77
CA ASP A 105 -13.62 12.05 10.92
C ASP A 105 -12.22 11.54 10.57
N SER A 106 -12.16 10.49 9.76
CA SER A 106 -10.93 10.05 9.08
C SER A 106 -11.00 10.43 7.61
N TYR A 107 -10.08 11.26 7.12
CA TYR A 107 -10.21 11.86 5.79
C TYR A 107 -9.17 11.39 4.77
N ALA A 108 -8.03 10.88 5.23
CA ALA A 108 -6.90 10.57 4.36
C ALA A 108 -7.16 9.36 3.45
N CYS A 109 -6.85 9.49 2.15
CA CYS A 109 -6.90 8.40 1.16
C CYS A 109 -8.26 7.68 1.01
N ARG A 110 -9.37 8.36 1.33
CA ARG A 110 -10.73 7.79 1.22
C ARG A 110 -11.53 8.43 0.08
N PRO A 111 -12.39 7.66 -0.64
CA PRO A 111 -13.25 8.23 -1.67
C PRO A 111 -14.14 9.34 -1.12
N ASN A 112 -14.30 10.42 -1.88
CA ASN A 112 -15.10 11.59 -1.52
C ASN A 112 -14.69 12.28 -0.19
N LYS A 113 -13.49 11.96 0.32
CA LYS A 113 -12.87 12.63 1.47
C LYS A 113 -11.50 13.18 1.09
N GLY A 114 -11.00 14.09 1.90
CA GLY A 114 -9.68 14.68 1.70
C GLY A 114 -9.51 15.97 2.49
N ASN A 115 -8.48 16.73 2.15
CA ASN A 115 -8.08 17.92 2.90
C ASN A 115 -9.21 18.97 2.97
N HIS A 116 -9.91 19.23 1.85
CA HIS A 116 -11.00 20.21 1.82
C HIS A 116 -12.13 19.83 2.78
N TYR A 117 -12.62 18.58 2.70
CA TYR A 117 -13.66 18.08 3.60
C TYR A 117 -13.23 18.15 5.08
N GLY A 118 -11.97 17.80 5.38
CA GLY A 118 -11.44 17.88 6.74
C GLY A 118 -11.36 19.32 7.26
N VAL A 119 -11.00 20.29 6.41
CA VAL A 119 -10.98 21.71 6.77
C VAL A 119 -12.39 22.23 7.03
N GLU A 120 -13.37 21.87 6.21
CA GLU A 120 -14.78 22.25 6.41
C GLU A 120 -15.32 21.73 7.76
N ARG A 121 -15.07 20.44 8.07
CA ARG A 121 -15.44 19.83 9.36
C ARG A 121 -14.74 20.54 10.53
N LEU A 122 -13.45 20.83 10.41
CA LEU A 122 -12.68 21.54 11.43
C LEU A 122 -13.24 22.95 11.69
N GLN A 123 -13.62 23.68 10.64
CA GLN A 123 -14.21 25.01 10.77
C GLN A 123 -15.56 24.98 11.51
N GLN A 124 -16.35 23.93 11.33
CA GLN A 124 -17.60 23.75 12.09
C GLN A 124 -17.29 23.55 13.58
N TYR A 125 -16.32 22.71 13.92
CA TYR A 125 -15.93 22.47 15.31
C TYR A 125 -15.30 23.69 15.98
N ALA A 126 -14.49 24.46 15.26
CA ALA A 126 -13.86 25.67 15.78
C ALA A 126 -14.88 26.76 16.19
N LYS A 127 -16.12 26.72 15.69
CA LYS A 127 -17.19 27.61 16.13
C LYS A 127 -17.80 27.21 17.47
N SER A 128 -17.73 25.93 17.82
CA SER A 128 -18.39 25.35 19.00
C SER A 128 -17.44 25.11 20.16
N PHE A 129 -16.13 25.10 19.92
CA PHE A 129 -15.11 24.78 20.91
C PHE A 129 -14.02 25.85 20.97
N THR A 130 -13.68 26.29 22.18
CA THR A 130 -12.68 27.35 22.43
C THR A 130 -11.23 26.85 22.45
N TYR A 131 -11.02 25.58 22.79
CA TYR A 131 -9.70 24.97 22.96
C TYR A 131 -9.53 23.76 22.03
N TYR A 132 -8.32 23.55 21.53
CA TYR A 132 -7.97 22.39 20.70
C TYR A 132 -6.61 21.81 21.08
N GLY A 133 -6.44 20.50 20.85
CA GLY A 133 -5.17 19.80 20.95
C GLY A 133 -4.66 19.43 19.56
N ALA A 134 -3.39 19.73 19.29
CA ALA A 134 -2.72 19.33 18.06
C ALA A 134 -1.77 18.16 18.37
N PHE A 135 -1.98 17.03 17.71
CA PHE A 135 -1.19 15.81 17.89
C PHE A 135 -0.61 15.37 16.54
N ASP A 136 0.66 14.98 16.53
CA ASP A 136 1.35 14.44 15.36
C ASP A 136 2.18 13.21 15.75
N ILE A 137 2.24 12.23 14.86
CA ILE A 137 3.02 11.00 15.07
C ILE A 137 4.32 11.12 14.29
N ALA A 138 5.44 11.21 15.00
CA ALA A 138 6.76 11.27 14.40
C ALA A 138 7.05 9.99 13.58
N ASN A 139 7.50 10.17 12.33
CA ASN A 139 7.91 9.09 11.43
C ASN A 139 6.90 7.93 11.31
N PHE A 140 5.59 8.23 11.25
CA PHE A 140 4.50 7.24 11.27
C PHE A 140 4.81 5.93 10.51
N PHE A 141 5.14 5.99 9.21
CA PHE A 141 5.39 4.76 8.43
C PHE A 141 6.65 4.00 8.85
N GLY A 142 7.69 4.70 9.32
CA GLY A 142 8.92 4.06 9.81
C GLY A 142 8.81 3.56 11.25
N SER A 143 7.87 4.09 12.04
CA SER A 143 7.67 3.74 13.45
C SER A 143 6.54 2.75 13.70
N ILE A 144 5.73 2.42 12.69
CA ILE A 144 4.62 1.47 12.82
C ILE A 144 5.15 0.06 13.12
N ASP A 145 4.62 -0.56 14.19
CA ASP A 145 4.82 -1.98 14.46
C ASP A 145 4.02 -2.83 13.45
N LYS A 146 4.76 -3.61 12.65
CA LYS A 146 4.21 -4.48 11.60
C LYS A 146 3.38 -5.64 12.16
N ASN A 147 3.75 -6.17 13.33
CA ASN A 147 3.01 -7.25 13.99
C ASN A 147 1.66 -6.73 14.51
N VAL A 148 1.64 -5.55 15.14
CA VAL A 148 0.39 -4.92 15.61
C VAL A 148 -0.52 -4.59 14.43
N THR A 149 0.05 -4.08 13.34
CA THR A 149 -0.68 -3.78 12.10
C THR A 149 -1.31 -5.05 11.51
N TYR A 150 -0.51 -6.11 11.34
CA TYR A 150 -0.99 -7.37 10.79
C TYR A 150 -2.06 -8.02 11.68
N LYS A 151 -1.86 -8.07 13.00
CA LYS A 151 -2.85 -8.61 13.95
C LYS A 151 -4.15 -7.83 13.94
N SER A 152 -4.08 -6.50 13.87
CA SER A 152 -5.26 -5.63 13.77
C SER A 152 -6.03 -5.88 12.48
N PHE A 153 -5.31 -6.01 11.35
CA PHE A 153 -5.88 -6.35 10.06
C PHE A 153 -6.53 -7.74 10.06
N GLU A 154 -5.82 -8.75 10.58
CA GLU A 154 -6.28 -10.14 10.68
C GLU A 154 -7.57 -10.25 11.50
N LYS A 155 -7.63 -9.58 12.65
CA LYS A 155 -8.84 -9.52 13.49
C LYS A 155 -10.06 -9.02 12.70
N VAL A 156 -9.89 -7.97 11.91
CA VAL A 156 -10.97 -7.47 11.05
C VAL A 156 -11.36 -8.52 10.01
N ILE A 157 -10.40 -9.11 9.30
CA ILE A 157 -10.68 -10.11 8.26
C ILE A 157 -11.43 -11.34 8.81
N LEU A 158 -11.06 -11.83 10.00
CA LEU A 158 -11.68 -12.99 10.63
C LEU A 158 -13.13 -12.73 11.08
N THR A 159 -13.48 -11.48 11.41
CA THR A 159 -14.83 -11.10 11.85
C THR A 159 -15.83 -10.92 10.70
N ILE A 160 -15.37 -10.87 9.45
CA ILE A 160 -16.23 -10.66 8.30
C ILE A 160 -16.79 -12.00 7.82
N ASN A 161 -18.08 -12.03 7.49
CA ASN A 161 -18.72 -13.17 6.84
C ASN A 161 -18.26 -13.30 5.37
N ARG A 162 -17.13 -13.97 5.16
CA ARG A 162 -16.56 -14.34 3.86
C ARG A 162 -16.06 -15.78 3.93
N PRO A 163 -16.01 -16.50 2.80
CA PRO A 163 -15.46 -17.85 2.76
C PRO A 163 -14.00 -17.93 3.19
N ASP A 164 -13.57 -19.09 3.71
CA ASP A 164 -12.21 -19.27 4.21
C ASP A 164 -11.13 -19.13 3.13
N TRP A 165 -11.41 -19.59 1.91
CA TRP A 165 -10.49 -19.40 0.76
C TRP A 165 -10.18 -17.92 0.51
N TRP A 166 -11.17 -17.03 0.69
CA TRP A 166 -10.98 -15.60 0.50
C TRP A 166 -10.13 -15.00 1.62
N ARG A 167 -10.39 -15.42 2.87
CA ARG A 167 -9.62 -14.96 4.04
C ARG A 167 -8.16 -15.37 3.92
N ASP A 168 -7.90 -16.61 3.57
CA ASP A 168 -6.55 -17.15 3.41
C ASP A 168 -5.76 -16.39 2.32
N GLU A 169 -6.35 -16.17 1.14
CA GLU A 169 -5.70 -15.38 0.07
C GLU A 169 -5.42 -13.94 0.50
N ILE A 170 -6.37 -13.27 1.16
CA ILE A 170 -6.21 -11.88 1.62
C ILE A 170 -5.15 -11.76 2.70
N LEU A 171 -5.17 -12.65 3.70
CA LEU A 171 -4.19 -12.66 4.79
C LEU A 171 -2.80 -12.95 4.27
N TRP A 172 -2.65 -13.89 3.35
CA TRP A 172 -1.37 -14.20 2.72
C TRP A 172 -0.79 -13.00 1.95
N ILE A 173 -1.60 -12.33 1.11
CA ILE A 173 -1.17 -11.12 0.38
C ILE A 173 -0.82 -10.00 1.36
N ALA A 174 -1.68 -9.72 2.34
CA ALA A 174 -1.48 -8.66 3.32
C ALA A 174 -0.20 -8.90 4.14
N LYS A 175 0.04 -10.13 4.60
CA LYS A 175 1.26 -10.51 5.31
C LYS A 175 2.50 -10.25 4.45
N THR A 176 2.46 -10.68 3.19
CA THR A 176 3.56 -10.49 2.23
C THR A 176 3.89 -9.00 2.04
N ILE A 177 2.88 -8.14 1.93
CA ILE A 177 3.07 -6.68 1.77
C ILE A 177 3.55 -6.02 3.06
N ILE A 178 2.89 -6.29 4.19
CA ILE A 178 3.18 -5.61 5.47
C ILE A 178 4.60 -5.93 5.95
N PHE A 179 5.01 -7.20 5.85
CA PHE A 179 6.32 -7.64 6.33
C PHE A 179 7.46 -7.36 5.35
N HIS A 180 7.16 -7.01 4.09
CA HIS A 180 8.19 -6.57 3.15
C HIS A 180 8.90 -5.31 3.68
N ASN A 181 10.24 -5.32 3.64
CA ASN A 181 11.05 -4.14 3.94
C ASN A 181 11.60 -3.56 2.63
N PRO A 182 11.08 -2.42 2.16
CA PRO A 182 11.51 -1.82 0.90
C PRO A 182 12.94 -1.27 0.96
N ALA A 183 13.52 -1.09 2.14
CA ALA A 183 14.90 -0.65 2.32
C ALA A 183 15.93 -1.78 2.05
N ASN A 184 15.51 -3.05 2.00
CA ASN A 184 16.44 -4.17 1.79
C ASN A 184 16.93 -4.27 0.33
N ASN A 185 16.14 -3.80 -0.64
CA ASN A 185 16.46 -3.88 -2.06
C ASN A 185 15.87 -2.68 -2.79
N TYR A 186 16.70 -1.65 -3.05
CA TYR A 186 16.25 -0.45 -3.74
C TYR A 186 17.26 0.09 -4.75
N TYR A 187 16.73 0.79 -5.76
CA TYR A 187 17.48 1.64 -6.67
C TYR A 187 17.31 3.11 -6.25
N TYR A 188 18.40 3.82 -5.98
CA TYR A 188 18.35 5.24 -5.65
C TYR A 188 18.22 6.10 -6.91
N LYS A 189 17.23 6.99 -6.91
CA LYS A 189 16.95 7.94 -7.99
C LYS A 189 17.20 9.38 -7.51
N GLY A 190 18.42 9.87 -7.69
CA GLY A 190 18.83 11.24 -7.38
C GLY A 190 20.33 11.46 -7.60
N GLU A 191 20.79 12.70 -7.52
CA GLU A 191 22.23 13.02 -7.54
C GLU A 191 22.86 12.67 -6.19
N LEU A 192 23.90 11.82 -6.21
CA LEU A 192 24.66 11.42 -5.01
C LEU A 192 25.44 12.59 -4.37
N ASN A 193 25.63 13.70 -5.11
CA ASN A 193 26.48 14.82 -4.71
C ASN A 193 25.76 15.93 -3.91
N SER A 194 24.45 15.82 -3.67
CA SER A 194 23.73 16.67 -2.70
C SER A 194 24.06 16.19 -1.28
N THR A 195 25.23 16.58 -0.79
CA THR A 195 25.95 16.09 0.40
C THR A 195 25.35 16.55 1.73
N ARG A 196 24.02 16.59 1.85
CA ARG A 196 23.33 16.76 3.15
C ARG A 196 22.52 15.56 3.62
N ILE A 197 22.49 14.47 2.85
CA ILE A 197 21.62 13.32 3.13
C ILE A 197 22.39 12.09 3.65
N ARG A 198 23.72 12.05 3.54
CA ARG A 198 24.52 10.96 4.14
C ARG A 198 24.40 10.88 5.67
N THR A 199 23.99 11.95 6.34
CA THR A 199 23.72 11.98 7.79
C THR A 199 22.31 11.56 8.18
N LEU A 200 21.42 11.21 7.24
CA LEU A 200 20.04 10.81 7.51
C LEU A 200 19.76 9.31 7.27
N SER A 201 20.80 8.49 7.10
CA SER A 201 20.70 7.06 7.39
C SER A 201 20.48 6.89 8.89
N LEU A 202 19.23 6.98 9.35
CA LEU A 202 18.80 6.68 10.71
C LEU A 202 19.03 5.21 11.12
N SER A 203 19.58 4.38 10.22
CA SER A 203 20.07 3.03 10.51
C SER A 203 21.52 2.98 11.00
N SER A 204 22.29 4.09 10.97
CA SER A 204 23.68 4.14 11.46
C SER A 204 23.86 4.93 12.78
N LEU A 205 22.78 5.41 13.39
CA LEU A 205 22.80 6.17 14.65
C LEU A 205 22.37 5.38 15.90
N ILE A 206 22.26 4.03 15.80
CA ILE A 206 21.86 3.16 16.93
C ILE A 206 23.01 2.27 17.44
N VAL A 207 24.20 2.27 16.84
CA VAL A 207 25.33 1.46 17.35
C VAL A 207 26.61 2.29 17.43
N SER A 208 26.66 3.20 18.40
CA SER A 208 27.90 3.71 19.00
C SER A 208 27.57 4.76 20.06
N HIS A 209 27.15 4.30 21.23
CA HIS A 209 27.60 4.82 22.51
C HIS A 209 27.44 3.69 23.53
N GLU A 210 28.48 3.56 24.36
CA GLU A 210 28.63 2.66 25.50
C GLU A 210 27.44 2.66 26.46
#